data_AF-K9M8J8-F1
#
_entry.id   AF-K9M8J8-F1
#
_cell.length_a   1.000
_cell.length_b   1.000
_cell.length_c   1.000
_cell.angle_alpha   90.00
_cell.angle_beta   90.00
_cell.angle_gamma   90.00
#
_symmetry.space_group_name_H-M   'P 1'
#
loop_
_entity.id
_entity.type
_entity.pdbx_description
1 polymer ?
#
loop_
_entity_poly.entity_id
_entity_poly.type
_entity_poly.pdbx_seq_one_letter_code
_entity_poly.pdbx_strand_id
1 'polypeptide(L)'
;IRFSPMLLTYNYGWFLLLFGCMTMFMAGLGANFEFDLKSIIALSTLSQLGLMMSILSMGYYGLAFFHLLTHALFKALLFMCAGSMIHNLKDSQDIRFMGSIVNFMPLTSVCFNVSSLSLCGMPFLAGFYSKDLILEVVCLSWVNFLIFFLYFISTGLTASYSFRLFYYSMMGDNNFYPSYFFDDKSYFISFGMIGLLFVAVFGGSFLSWLIFPVPYMIVLPWYLSFLTLFVVIVGSYLGYLISDFDYFYGLFSLNFLSFVSFVGSKWFMPFLSTNYIKYLPLKFG
;
A
#
# COMPACT_ATOMS: atom_id res chain seq x y z
N ILE A 1 1.35 1.95 -20.43
CA ILE A 1 0.03 1.54 -20.98
C ILE A 1 -0.09 1.90 -22.47
N ARG A 2 -0.10 3.19 -22.87
CA ARG A 2 -0.25 3.59 -24.28
C ARG A 2 0.72 2.92 -25.27
N PHE A 3 1.99 2.77 -24.89
CA PHE A 3 3.03 2.14 -25.71
C PHE A 3 3.25 0.64 -25.38
N SER A 4 2.26 -0.03 -24.80
CA SER A 4 2.34 -1.48 -24.52
C SER A 4 2.69 -2.34 -25.74
N PRO A 5 2.17 -2.11 -26.97
CA PRO A 5 2.54 -2.95 -28.10
C PRO A 5 4.05 -2.84 -28.43
N MET A 6 4.61 -1.64 -28.32
CA MET A 6 6.04 -1.40 -28.54
C MET A 6 6.91 -2.10 -27.47
N LEU A 7 6.46 -2.10 -26.22
CA LEU A 7 7.17 -2.76 -25.12
C LEU A 7 7.27 -4.27 -25.33
N LEU A 8 6.20 -4.88 -25.86
CA LEU A 8 6.16 -6.30 -26.19
C LEU A 8 7.03 -6.63 -27.41
N THR A 9 7.03 -5.80 -28.47
CA THR A 9 7.83 -6.06 -29.68
C THR A 9 9.33 -6.05 -29.42
N TYR A 10 9.82 -5.12 -28.58
CA TYR A 10 11.26 -5.00 -28.28
C TYR A 10 11.71 -5.83 -27.07
N ASN A 11 10.80 -6.56 -26.43
CA ASN A 11 11.08 -7.46 -25.31
C ASN A 11 11.79 -6.81 -24.09
N TYR A 12 11.69 -5.49 -23.94
CA TYR A 12 12.20 -4.75 -22.76
C TYR A 12 11.36 -4.96 -21.50
N GLY A 13 10.25 -5.70 -21.59
CA GLY A 13 9.37 -6.01 -20.47
C GLY A 13 10.09 -6.68 -19.30
N TRP A 14 10.99 -7.63 -19.56
CA TRP A 14 11.69 -8.36 -18.50
C TRP A 14 12.53 -7.48 -17.56
N PHE A 15 13.18 -6.45 -18.12
CA PHE A 15 13.94 -5.50 -17.31
C PHE A 15 12.99 -4.68 -16.43
N LEU A 16 11.92 -4.15 -17.02
CA LEU A 16 10.91 -3.35 -16.30
C LEU A 16 10.19 -4.18 -15.22
N LEU A 17 9.99 -5.47 -15.46
CA LEU A 17 9.41 -6.40 -14.50
C LEU A 17 10.26 -6.48 -13.22
N LEU A 18 11.58 -6.62 -13.36
CA LEU A 18 12.49 -6.68 -12.22
C LEU A 18 12.46 -5.38 -11.42
N PHE A 19 12.52 -4.22 -12.08
CA PHE A 19 12.42 -2.92 -11.40
C PHE A 19 11.06 -2.70 -10.73
N GLY A 20 9.97 -3.12 -11.37
CA GLY A 20 8.63 -3.08 -10.78
C GLY A 20 8.54 -3.90 -9.50
N CYS A 21 9.10 -5.11 -9.49
CA CYS A 21 9.09 -5.97 -8.31
C CYS A 21 10.00 -5.46 -7.19
N MET A 22 11.18 -4.96 -7.54
CA MET A 22 12.11 -4.37 -6.56
C MET A 22 11.53 -3.10 -5.93
N THR A 23 10.89 -2.23 -6.70
CA THR A 23 10.21 -1.04 -6.18
C THR A 23 9.03 -1.40 -5.29
N MET A 24 8.24 -2.41 -5.66
CA MET A 24 7.15 -2.93 -4.83
C MET A 24 7.64 -3.41 -3.47
N PHE A 25 8.71 -4.22 -3.46
CA PHE A 25 9.30 -4.76 -2.25
C PHE A 25 9.95 -3.68 -1.37
N MET A 26 10.76 -2.81 -1.97
CA MET A 26 11.47 -1.73 -1.27
C MET A 26 10.49 -0.75 -0.62
N ALA A 27 9.43 -0.36 -1.31
CA ALA A 27 8.37 0.46 -0.72
C ALA A 27 7.59 -0.24 0.39
N GLY A 28 7.24 -1.51 0.19
CA GLY A 28 6.53 -2.31 1.19
C GLY A 28 7.33 -2.45 2.49
N LEU A 29 8.64 -2.71 2.38
CA LEU A 29 9.54 -2.74 3.53
C LEU A 29 9.66 -1.38 4.20
N GLY A 30 9.95 -0.32 3.44
CA GLY A 30 10.10 1.03 4.00
C GLY A 30 8.84 1.51 4.74
N ALA A 31 7.65 1.19 4.20
CA ALA A 31 6.37 1.55 4.81
C ALA A 31 6.13 0.89 6.17
N ASN A 32 6.78 -0.24 6.49
CA ASN A 32 6.68 -0.88 7.80
C ASN A 32 7.58 -0.25 8.88
N PHE A 33 8.54 0.59 8.51
CA PHE A 33 9.46 1.25 9.45
C PHE A 33 9.23 2.77 9.55
N GLU A 34 8.45 3.34 8.66
CA GLU A 34 8.04 4.75 8.72
C GLU A 34 6.94 4.97 9.78
N PHE A 35 6.93 6.14 10.40
CA PHE A 35 5.91 6.54 11.39
C PHE A 35 5.07 7.74 10.94
N ASP A 36 5.48 8.48 9.92
CA ASP A 36 4.66 9.55 9.37
C ASP A 36 3.51 9.00 8.53
N LEU A 37 2.27 9.35 8.89
CA LEU A 37 1.07 8.82 8.25
C LEU A 37 1.05 9.12 6.73
N LYS A 38 1.41 10.33 6.31
CA LYS A 38 1.50 10.67 4.88
C LYS A 38 2.60 9.89 4.16
N SER A 39 3.74 9.62 4.81
CA SER A 39 4.86 8.90 4.18
C SER A 39 4.49 7.42 3.98
N ILE A 40 3.79 6.80 4.93
CA ILE A 40 3.26 5.43 4.80
C ILE A 40 2.26 5.33 3.64
N ILE A 41 1.32 6.30 3.53
CA ILE A 41 0.35 6.31 2.42
C ILE A 41 1.05 6.54 1.08
N ALA A 42 2.09 7.39 1.03
CA ALA A 42 2.89 7.61 -0.17
C ALA A 42 3.70 6.36 -0.57
N LEU A 43 4.39 5.70 0.36
CA LEU A 43 5.11 4.46 0.07
C LEU A 43 4.19 3.36 -0.39
N SER A 44 2.99 3.26 0.18
CA SER A 44 2.00 2.31 -0.33
C SER A 44 1.52 2.64 -1.75
N THR A 45 1.44 3.92 -2.17
CA THR A 45 1.23 4.23 -3.61
C THR A 45 2.40 3.78 -4.48
N LEU A 46 3.65 3.95 -3.99
CA LEU A 46 4.84 3.50 -4.72
C LEU A 46 4.86 1.97 -4.88
N SER A 47 4.42 1.24 -3.85
CA SER A 47 4.28 -0.22 -3.93
C SER A 47 3.25 -0.65 -4.98
N GLN A 48 2.07 -0.01 -5.03
CA GLN A 48 1.03 -0.33 -6.00
C GLN A 48 1.42 0.10 -7.43
N LEU A 49 2.18 1.20 -7.59
CA LEU A 49 2.77 1.56 -8.88
C LEU A 49 3.80 0.53 -9.34
N GLY A 50 4.62 -0.02 -8.43
CA GLY A 50 5.51 -1.14 -8.71
C GLY A 50 4.74 -2.36 -9.23
N LEU A 51 3.61 -2.68 -8.60
CA LEU A 51 2.67 -3.71 -9.05
C LEU A 51 2.15 -3.40 -10.45
N MET A 52 1.55 -2.23 -10.69
CA MET A 52 1.06 -1.84 -12.02
C MET A 52 2.13 -1.92 -13.10
N MET A 53 3.36 -1.51 -12.79
CA MET A 53 4.48 -1.56 -13.73
C MET A 53 4.88 -3.01 -14.06
N SER A 54 4.91 -3.87 -13.05
CA SER A 54 5.25 -5.29 -13.20
C SER A 54 4.25 -6.09 -14.05
N ILE A 55 2.96 -5.75 -14.01
CA ILE A 55 1.94 -6.38 -14.89
C ILE A 55 1.94 -5.79 -16.29
N LEU A 56 2.18 -4.48 -16.41
CA LEU A 56 2.38 -3.85 -17.71
C LEU A 56 3.56 -4.51 -18.45
N SER A 57 4.65 -4.84 -17.76
CA SER A 57 5.80 -5.52 -18.35
C SER A 57 5.50 -6.94 -18.83
N MET A 58 4.54 -7.63 -18.22
CA MET A 58 4.08 -8.95 -18.66
C MET A 58 3.12 -8.88 -19.87
N GLY A 59 2.78 -7.67 -20.33
CA GLY A 59 1.89 -7.46 -21.48
C GLY A 59 0.42 -7.22 -21.14
N TYR A 60 0.03 -7.36 -19.88
CA TYR A 60 -1.36 -7.21 -19.44
C TYR A 60 -1.73 -5.75 -19.16
N TYR A 61 -1.73 -4.92 -20.20
CA TYR A 61 -2.02 -3.49 -20.07
C TYR A 61 -3.44 -3.18 -19.56
N GLY A 62 -4.42 -4.03 -19.88
CA GLY A 62 -5.81 -3.87 -19.41
C GLY A 62 -5.93 -4.01 -17.88
N LEU A 63 -5.23 -5.00 -17.30
CA LEU A 63 -5.16 -5.20 -15.85
C LEU A 63 -4.44 -4.05 -15.14
N ALA A 64 -3.32 -3.59 -15.70
CA ALA A 64 -2.60 -2.44 -15.17
C ALA A 64 -3.48 -1.18 -15.16
N PHE A 65 -4.27 -0.96 -16.22
CA PHE A 65 -5.19 0.18 -16.30
C PHE A 65 -6.36 0.05 -15.32
N PHE A 66 -6.95 -1.14 -15.22
CA PHE A 66 -8.02 -1.41 -14.27
C PHE A 66 -7.57 -1.16 -12.84
N HIS A 67 -6.40 -1.68 -12.45
CA HIS A 67 -5.87 -1.43 -11.11
C HIS A 67 -5.50 0.04 -10.89
N LEU A 68 -5.01 0.75 -11.90
CA LEU A 68 -4.75 2.19 -11.80
C LEU A 68 -6.02 2.97 -11.43
N LEU A 69 -7.15 2.66 -12.08
CA LEU A 69 -8.43 3.30 -11.79
C LEU A 69 -8.94 2.98 -10.38
N THR A 70 -8.99 1.70 -10.01
CA THR A 70 -9.45 1.30 -8.67
C THR A 70 -8.55 1.90 -7.59
N HIS A 71 -7.23 1.88 -7.80
CA HIS A 71 -6.24 2.47 -6.90
C HIS A 71 -6.41 3.97 -6.71
N ALA A 72 -6.64 4.73 -7.78
CA ALA A 72 -6.87 6.17 -7.67
C ALA A 72 -8.06 6.49 -6.74
N LEU A 73 -9.13 5.69 -6.83
CA LEU A 73 -10.37 5.91 -6.08
C LEU A 73 -10.19 5.64 -4.58
N PHE A 74 -9.68 4.47 -4.19
CA PHE A 74 -9.49 4.20 -2.75
C PHE A 74 -8.32 4.98 -2.15
N LYS A 75 -7.30 5.36 -2.94
CA LYS A 75 -6.23 6.24 -2.44
C LYS A 75 -6.71 7.65 -2.20
N ALA A 76 -7.60 8.18 -3.04
CA ALA A 76 -8.24 9.47 -2.77
C ALA A 76 -8.98 9.44 -1.43
N LEU A 77 -9.70 8.34 -1.13
CA LEU A 77 -10.35 8.15 0.17
C LEU A 77 -9.32 8.14 1.32
N LEU A 78 -8.24 7.35 1.20
CA LEU A 78 -7.18 7.28 2.21
C LEU A 78 -6.55 8.64 2.51
N PHE A 79 -6.18 9.41 1.47
CA PHE A 79 -5.58 10.72 1.65
C PHE A 79 -6.57 11.76 2.21
N MET A 80 -7.85 11.67 1.88
CA MET A 80 -8.88 12.54 2.45
C MET A 80 -9.09 12.28 3.94
N CYS A 81 -9.19 11.00 4.34
CA CYS A 81 -9.31 10.61 5.74
C CYS A 81 -8.03 10.95 6.54
N ALA A 82 -6.86 10.72 5.95
CA ALA A 82 -5.58 11.14 6.52
C ALA A 82 -5.54 12.65 6.75
N GLY A 83 -6.03 13.44 5.78
CA GLY A 83 -6.08 14.89 5.86
C GLY A 83 -6.97 15.38 7.01
N SER A 84 -8.15 14.79 7.18
CA SER A 84 -9.04 15.14 8.30
C SER A 84 -8.45 14.77 9.66
N MET A 85 -7.81 13.61 9.79
CA MET A 85 -7.11 13.20 11.01
C MET A 85 -5.98 14.18 11.37
N ILE A 86 -5.13 14.52 10.39
CA ILE A 86 -4.01 15.44 10.60
C ILE A 86 -4.49 16.85 10.98
N HIS A 87 -5.56 17.33 10.34
CA HIS A 87 -6.13 18.64 10.66
C HIS A 87 -6.63 18.70 12.11
N ASN A 88 -7.36 17.68 12.56
CA ASN A 88 -7.91 17.64 13.92
C ASN A 88 -6.83 17.43 15.00
N LEU A 89 -5.68 16.86 14.64
CA LEU A 89 -4.53 16.70 15.52
C LEU A 89 -3.53 17.88 15.44
N LYS A 90 -3.95 19.06 14.97
CA LYS A 90 -3.12 20.26 14.79
C LYS A 90 -1.81 19.97 14.03
N ASP A 91 -1.93 19.34 12.87
CA ASP A 91 -0.83 19.02 11.96
C ASP A 91 0.17 17.96 12.44
N SER A 92 -0.10 17.23 13.53
CA SER A 92 0.73 16.07 13.90
C SER A 92 0.48 14.91 12.93
N GLN A 93 1.52 14.46 12.25
CA GLN A 93 1.44 13.39 11.24
C GLN A 93 1.95 12.04 11.73
N ASP A 94 2.66 12.02 12.85
CA ASP A 94 3.26 10.82 13.40
C ASP A 94 2.19 9.93 14.06
N ILE A 95 2.09 8.68 13.59
CA ILE A 95 1.09 7.71 14.06
C ILE A 95 1.26 7.34 15.53
N ARG A 96 2.44 7.59 16.13
CA ARG A 96 2.70 7.29 17.56
C ARG A 96 1.97 8.24 18.50
N PHE A 97 1.68 9.45 18.03
CA PHE A 97 0.85 10.43 18.75
C PHE A 97 -0.63 10.33 18.36
N MET A 98 -1.02 9.27 17.65
CA MET A 98 -2.42 8.94 17.37
C MET A 98 -2.90 7.83 18.32
N GLY A 99 -4.17 7.47 18.22
CA GLY A 99 -4.76 6.38 18.98
C GLY A 99 -6.24 6.63 19.24
N SER A 100 -7.03 5.57 19.38
CA SER A 100 -8.47 5.60 19.70
C SER A 100 -9.36 6.51 18.82
N ILE A 101 -8.93 6.87 17.60
CA ILE A 101 -9.63 7.86 16.75
C ILE A 101 -11.08 7.43 16.46
N VAL A 102 -11.36 6.12 16.51
CA VAL A 102 -12.71 5.55 16.37
C VAL A 102 -13.74 6.22 17.29
N ASN A 103 -13.35 6.55 18.53
CA ASN A 103 -14.25 7.15 19.52
C ASN A 103 -14.57 8.62 19.23
N PHE A 104 -13.67 9.33 18.55
CA PHE A 104 -13.79 10.77 18.32
C PHE A 104 -14.28 11.13 16.92
N MET A 105 -13.86 10.37 15.90
CA MET A 105 -14.18 10.62 14.50
C MET A 105 -14.66 9.31 13.82
N PRO A 106 -15.88 8.83 14.13
CA PRO A 106 -16.35 7.52 13.69
C PRO A 106 -16.55 7.43 12.17
N LEU A 107 -16.93 8.52 11.49
CA LEU A 107 -17.11 8.49 10.04
C LEU A 107 -15.76 8.32 9.33
N THR A 108 -14.79 9.16 9.69
CA THR A 108 -13.44 9.07 9.09
C THR A 108 -12.76 7.74 9.41
N SER A 109 -12.96 7.18 10.60
CA SER A 109 -12.37 5.88 10.97
C SER A 109 -12.93 4.74 10.11
N VAL A 110 -14.24 4.70 9.86
CA VAL A 110 -14.86 3.72 8.95
C VAL A 110 -14.33 3.87 7.53
N CYS A 111 -14.33 5.09 6.99
CA CYS A 111 -13.83 5.35 5.63
C CYS A 111 -12.34 4.96 5.48
N PHE A 112 -11.54 5.30 6.47
CA PHE A 112 -10.13 4.97 6.49
C PHE A 112 -9.87 3.46 6.55
N ASN A 113 -10.63 2.73 7.37
CA ASN A 113 -10.52 1.27 7.48
C ASN A 113 -11.01 0.56 6.22
N VAL A 114 -12.12 0.99 5.62
CA VAL A 114 -12.60 0.40 4.37
C VAL A 114 -11.57 0.59 3.24
N SER A 115 -10.96 1.77 3.15
CA SER A 115 -9.94 1.99 2.14
C SER A 115 -8.61 1.29 2.43
N SER A 116 -8.20 1.13 3.69
CA SER A 116 -7.00 0.34 4.04
C SER A 116 -7.21 -1.16 3.75
N LEU A 117 -8.41 -1.71 4.02
CA LEU A 117 -8.76 -3.08 3.64
C LEU A 117 -8.84 -3.25 2.12
N SER A 118 -9.33 -2.25 1.39
CA SER A 118 -9.32 -2.27 -0.07
C SER A 118 -7.89 -2.30 -0.63
N LEU A 119 -6.93 -1.59 -0.02
CA LEU A 119 -5.52 -1.63 -0.40
C LEU A 119 -4.89 -3.02 -0.20
N CYS A 120 -5.30 -3.74 0.86
CA CYS A 120 -4.86 -5.10 1.13
C CYS A 120 -5.35 -6.08 0.07
N GLY A 121 -6.53 -5.83 -0.51
CA GLY A 121 -7.22 -6.74 -1.42
C GLY A 121 -8.19 -7.67 -0.70
N MET A 122 -8.80 -7.23 0.41
CA MET A 122 -9.82 -8.02 1.11
C MET A 122 -11.01 -8.33 0.19
N PRO A 123 -11.61 -9.52 0.30
CA PRO A 123 -12.66 -9.98 -0.61
C PRO A 123 -13.82 -9.00 -0.67
N PHE A 124 -14.41 -8.87 -1.86
CA PHE A 124 -15.55 -8.00 -2.20
C PHE A 124 -15.30 -6.49 -2.21
N LEU A 125 -14.13 -5.99 -1.80
CA LEU A 125 -13.77 -4.57 -1.96
C LEU A 125 -13.13 -4.29 -3.33
N ALA A 126 -13.07 -3.01 -3.74
CA ALA A 126 -12.59 -2.65 -5.07
C ALA A 126 -11.16 -3.14 -5.39
N GLY A 127 -10.30 -3.24 -4.38
CA GLY A 127 -8.94 -3.74 -4.55
C GLY A 127 -8.87 -5.23 -4.87
N PHE A 128 -9.79 -6.05 -4.36
CA PHE A 128 -9.82 -7.50 -4.62
C PHE A 128 -9.97 -7.79 -6.11
N TYR A 129 -10.97 -7.18 -6.76
CA TYR A 129 -11.25 -7.41 -8.18
C TYR A 129 -10.05 -7.16 -9.09
N SER A 130 -9.18 -6.21 -8.73
CA SER A 130 -8.01 -5.86 -9.53
C SER A 130 -6.75 -6.58 -9.06
N LYS A 131 -6.37 -6.43 -7.79
CA LYS A 131 -5.11 -6.91 -7.22
C LYS A 131 -5.06 -8.44 -7.13
N ASP A 132 -6.16 -9.08 -6.77
CA ASP A 132 -6.20 -10.56 -6.65
C ASP A 132 -6.09 -11.21 -8.03
N LEU A 133 -6.89 -10.73 -8.99
CA LEU A 133 -6.85 -11.19 -10.38
C LEU A 133 -5.47 -10.98 -11.02
N ILE A 134 -4.78 -9.89 -10.67
CA ILE A 134 -3.39 -9.65 -11.04
C ILE A 134 -2.46 -10.76 -10.53
N LEU A 135 -2.57 -11.13 -9.25
CA LEU A 135 -1.69 -12.11 -8.63
C LEU A 135 -1.98 -13.52 -9.17
N GLU A 136 -3.23 -13.84 -9.47
CA GLU A 136 -3.60 -15.08 -10.14
C GLU A 136 -2.99 -15.17 -11.55
N VAL A 137 -3.01 -14.08 -12.32
CA VAL A 137 -2.36 -14.03 -13.65
C VAL A 137 -0.84 -14.19 -13.53
N VAL A 138 -0.22 -13.66 -12.48
CA VAL A 138 1.20 -13.88 -12.19
C VAL A 138 1.48 -15.36 -11.90
N CYS A 139 0.62 -16.04 -11.13
CA CYS A 139 0.72 -17.48 -10.86
C CYS A 139 0.58 -18.35 -12.12
N LEU A 140 -0.22 -17.93 -13.09
CA LEU A 140 -0.37 -18.60 -14.38
C LEU A 140 0.82 -18.38 -15.30
N SER A 141 1.47 -17.23 -15.19
CA SER A 141 2.55 -16.85 -16.08
C SER A 141 3.89 -17.52 -15.72
N TRP A 142 4.74 -17.73 -16.73
CA TRP A 142 6.07 -18.33 -16.58
C TRP A 142 7.06 -17.32 -15.99
N VAL A 143 7.03 -17.16 -14.68
CA VAL A 143 7.82 -16.16 -13.95
C VAL A 143 8.94 -16.83 -13.16
N ASN A 144 10.09 -16.16 -13.09
CA ASN A 144 11.21 -16.64 -12.29
C ASN A 144 10.85 -16.70 -10.80
N PHE A 145 11.39 -17.68 -10.08
CA PHE A 145 11.14 -17.89 -8.65
C PHE A 145 11.42 -16.64 -7.80
N LEU A 146 12.47 -15.89 -8.12
CA LEU A 146 12.78 -14.64 -7.42
C LEU A 146 11.68 -13.60 -7.58
N ILE A 147 11.13 -13.44 -8.78
CA ILE A 147 10.07 -12.47 -9.06
C ILE A 147 8.79 -12.90 -8.36
N PHE A 148 8.46 -14.20 -8.43
CA PHE A 148 7.33 -14.78 -7.71
C PHE A 148 7.40 -14.48 -6.20
N PHE A 149 8.56 -14.73 -5.59
CA PHE A 149 8.81 -14.44 -4.18
C PHE A 149 8.65 -12.95 -3.84
N LEU A 150 9.18 -12.04 -4.67
CA LEU A 150 9.05 -10.59 -4.46
C LEU A 150 7.59 -10.14 -4.53
N TYR A 151 6.78 -10.67 -5.45
CA TYR A 151 5.34 -10.36 -5.53
C TYR A 151 4.61 -10.76 -4.25
N PHE A 152 4.72 -12.02 -3.83
CA PHE A 152 3.95 -12.48 -2.68
C PHE A 152 4.43 -11.83 -1.37
N ILE A 153 5.73 -11.70 -1.13
CA ILE A 153 6.19 -11.03 0.08
C ILE A 153 5.79 -9.56 0.11
N SER A 154 5.92 -8.84 -1.01
CA SER A 154 5.50 -7.45 -1.02
C SER A 154 3.99 -7.30 -0.80
N THR A 155 3.16 -8.23 -1.29
CA THR A 155 1.72 -8.23 -0.95
C THR A 155 1.49 -8.50 0.54
N GLY A 156 2.24 -9.42 1.16
CA GLY A 156 2.20 -9.63 2.62
C GLY A 156 2.63 -8.39 3.40
N LEU A 157 3.68 -7.69 2.94
CA LEU A 157 4.11 -6.42 3.53
C LEU A 157 3.04 -5.33 3.40
N THR A 158 2.23 -5.35 2.32
CA THR A 158 1.09 -4.42 2.21
C THR A 158 0.02 -4.66 3.27
N ALA A 159 -0.22 -5.92 3.63
CA ALA A 159 -1.11 -6.27 4.73
C ALA A 159 -0.48 -5.92 6.09
N SER A 160 0.84 -6.11 6.26
CA SER A 160 1.49 -5.82 7.54
C SER A 160 1.47 -4.33 7.88
N TYR A 161 1.84 -3.43 6.96
CA TYR A 161 1.88 -1.99 7.28
C TYR A 161 0.48 -1.39 7.43
N SER A 162 -0.53 -1.95 6.77
CA SER A 162 -1.92 -1.46 6.85
C SER A 162 -2.56 -1.84 8.17
N PHE A 163 -2.34 -3.07 8.66
CA PHE A 163 -2.80 -3.48 9.99
C PHE A 163 -2.01 -2.82 11.12
N ARG A 164 -0.70 -2.58 10.94
CA ARG A 164 0.09 -1.74 11.85
C ARG A 164 -0.50 -0.33 11.96
N LEU A 165 -0.86 0.26 10.82
CA LEU A 165 -1.45 1.59 10.76
C LEU A 165 -2.86 1.60 11.39
N PHE A 166 -3.66 0.53 11.19
CA PHE A 166 -4.93 0.34 11.90
C PHE A 166 -4.73 0.29 13.43
N TYR A 167 -3.73 -0.45 13.92
CA TYR A 167 -3.45 -0.55 15.36
C TYR A 167 -3.14 0.83 15.97
N TYR A 168 -2.14 1.54 15.44
CA TYR A 168 -1.70 2.83 16.01
C TYR A 168 -2.74 3.95 15.88
N SER A 169 -3.58 3.94 14.84
CA SER A 169 -4.60 4.99 14.65
C SER A 169 -5.91 4.70 15.39
N MET A 170 -6.35 3.43 15.43
CA MET A 170 -7.71 3.06 15.84
C MET A 170 -7.79 2.32 17.17
N MET A 171 -6.95 1.29 17.37
CA MET A 171 -7.06 0.37 18.51
C MET A 171 -6.22 0.79 19.72
N GLY A 172 -5.06 1.41 19.49
CA GLY A 172 -4.16 1.83 20.57
C GLY A 172 -4.75 2.91 21.47
N ASP A 173 -4.16 3.04 22.66
CA ASP A 173 -4.51 4.05 23.65
C ASP A 173 -4.31 5.48 23.14
N ASN A 174 -4.98 6.43 23.79
CA ASN A 174 -4.93 7.85 23.44
C ASN A 174 -3.55 8.45 23.73
N ASN A 175 -2.67 8.48 22.73
CA ASN A 175 -1.31 9.07 22.86
C ASN A 175 -1.23 10.55 22.45
N PHE A 176 -2.35 11.17 22.10
CA PHE A 176 -2.42 12.55 21.68
C PHE A 176 -2.51 13.52 22.88
N TYR A 177 -2.08 14.77 22.69
CA TYR A 177 -2.13 15.77 23.76
C TYR A 177 -3.59 16.09 24.16
N PRO A 178 -3.87 16.31 25.46
CA PRO A 178 -5.24 16.50 25.96
C PRO A 178 -5.93 17.79 25.48
N SER A 179 -5.20 18.68 24.79
CA SER A 179 -5.71 19.97 24.29
C SER A 179 -6.29 19.90 22.86
N TYR A 180 -6.38 18.71 22.28
CA TYR A 180 -6.94 18.54 20.93
C TYR A 180 -8.46 18.50 20.95
N PHE A 181 -9.05 19.13 19.93
CA PHE A 181 -10.49 19.15 19.70
C PHE A 181 -10.76 18.44 18.38
N PHE A 182 -11.55 17.38 18.42
CA PHE A 182 -11.94 16.64 17.24
C PHE A 182 -13.27 17.18 16.70
N ASP A 183 -13.27 17.59 15.43
CA ASP A 183 -14.51 17.94 14.72
C ASP A 183 -14.61 17.16 13.41
N ASP A 184 -15.67 16.35 13.28
CA ASP A 184 -15.98 15.59 12.06
C ASP A 184 -17.22 16.14 11.34
N LYS A 185 -17.68 17.34 11.71
CA LYS A 185 -18.95 17.93 11.21
C LYS A 185 -18.83 18.68 9.90
N SER A 186 -17.63 18.87 9.37
CA SER A 186 -17.45 19.62 8.13
C SER A 186 -18.16 18.93 6.96
N TYR A 187 -19.17 19.59 6.40
CA TYR A 187 -20.02 19.02 5.35
C TYR A 187 -19.24 18.64 4.08
N PHE A 188 -18.31 19.49 3.65
CA PHE A 188 -17.57 19.26 2.40
C PHE A 188 -16.65 18.03 2.47
N ILE A 189 -15.98 17.82 3.61
CA ILE A 189 -15.08 16.67 3.78
C ILE A 189 -15.91 15.39 3.94
N SER A 190 -16.93 15.41 4.80
CA SER A 190 -17.82 14.25 5.00
C SER A 190 -18.54 13.82 3.72
N PHE A 191 -19.06 14.77 2.93
CA PHE A 191 -19.68 14.46 1.64
C PHE A 191 -18.69 13.82 0.65
N GLY A 192 -17.47 14.36 0.54
CA GLY A 192 -16.41 13.79 -0.29
C GLY A 192 -16.02 12.37 0.13
N MET A 193 -15.89 12.12 1.44
CA MET A 193 -15.56 10.81 1.99
C MET A 193 -16.65 9.78 1.72
N ILE A 194 -17.93 10.13 1.94
CA ILE A 194 -19.05 9.21 1.68
C ILE A 194 -19.16 8.86 0.20
N GLY A 195 -19.01 9.84 -0.69
CA GLY A 195 -19.02 9.60 -2.14
C GLY A 195 -17.91 8.64 -2.57
N LEU A 196 -16.68 8.85 -2.08
CA LEU A 196 -15.55 7.97 -2.37
C LEU A 196 -15.68 6.59 -1.70
N LEU A 197 -16.33 6.50 -0.53
CA LEU A 197 -16.57 5.23 0.18
C LEU A 197 -17.44 4.29 -0.66
N PHE A 198 -18.54 4.82 -1.22
CA PHE A 198 -19.41 4.05 -2.11
C PHE A 198 -18.63 3.47 -3.29
N VAL A 199 -17.73 4.28 -3.87
CA VAL A 199 -16.88 3.86 -4.98
C VAL A 199 -15.78 2.88 -4.53
N ALA A 200 -15.23 2.99 -3.33
CA ALA A 200 -14.24 2.03 -2.81
C ALA A 200 -14.82 0.62 -2.58
N VAL A 201 -16.13 0.52 -2.33
CA VAL A 201 -16.84 -0.76 -2.18
C VAL A 201 -17.29 -1.29 -3.54
N PHE A 202 -18.10 -0.53 -4.28
CA PHE A 202 -18.75 -1.02 -5.51
C PHE A 202 -18.01 -0.68 -6.81
N GLY A 203 -17.09 0.28 -6.78
CA GLY A 203 -16.41 0.76 -7.98
C GLY A 203 -15.59 -0.32 -8.67
N GLY A 204 -14.98 -1.25 -7.92
CA GLY A 204 -14.21 -2.34 -8.51
C GLY A 204 -15.07 -3.33 -9.30
N SER A 205 -16.25 -3.70 -8.79
CA SER A 205 -17.17 -4.59 -9.51
C SER A 205 -17.79 -3.92 -10.73
N PHE A 206 -18.18 -2.64 -10.61
CA PHE A 206 -18.72 -1.91 -11.76
C PHE A 206 -17.67 -1.72 -12.85
N LEU A 207 -16.43 -1.37 -12.48
CA LEU A 207 -15.34 -1.21 -13.43
C LEU A 207 -14.92 -2.54 -14.07
N SER A 208 -14.94 -3.65 -13.34
CA SER A 208 -14.57 -4.96 -13.91
C SER A 208 -15.54 -5.38 -15.01
N TRP A 209 -16.86 -5.22 -14.80
CA TRP A 209 -17.87 -5.51 -15.82
C TRP A 209 -17.79 -4.61 -17.05
N LEU A 210 -17.31 -3.37 -16.87
CA LEU A 210 -17.19 -2.39 -17.97
C LEU A 210 -15.92 -2.62 -18.80
N ILE A 211 -14.79 -2.92 -18.15
CA ILE A 211 -13.48 -3.07 -18.79
C ILE A 211 -13.29 -4.47 -19.38
N PHE A 212 -13.81 -5.52 -18.71
CA PHE A 212 -13.65 -6.91 -19.13
C PHE A 212 -15.01 -7.52 -19.51
N PRO A 213 -15.47 -7.30 -20.76
CA PRO A 213 -16.70 -7.94 -21.23
C PRO A 213 -16.57 -9.46 -21.33
N VAL A 214 -15.33 -9.96 -21.48
CA VAL A 214 -14.98 -11.38 -21.43
C VAL A 214 -14.05 -11.60 -20.24
N PRO A 215 -14.38 -12.47 -19.28
CA PRO A 215 -13.50 -12.75 -18.15
C PRO A 215 -12.23 -13.48 -18.60
N TYR A 216 -11.11 -13.21 -17.93
CA TYR A 216 -9.88 -13.98 -18.13
C TYR A 216 -10.09 -15.42 -17.65
N MET A 217 -9.76 -16.40 -18.49
CA MET A 217 -9.75 -17.81 -18.09
C MET A 217 -8.51 -18.06 -17.21
N ILE A 218 -8.73 -18.24 -15.91
CA ILE A 218 -7.68 -18.55 -14.94
C ILE A 218 -7.85 -20.00 -14.50
N VAL A 219 -6.89 -20.86 -14.85
CA VAL A 219 -6.88 -22.28 -14.45
C VAL A 219 -5.70 -22.50 -13.51
N LEU A 220 -5.98 -22.52 -12.21
CA LEU A 220 -4.99 -22.72 -11.16
C LEU A 220 -5.41 -23.89 -10.26
N PRO A 221 -4.44 -24.65 -9.71
CA PRO A 221 -4.73 -25.58 -8.63
C PRO A 221 -5.12 -24.81 -7.36
N TRP A 222 -5.92 -25.44 -6.50
CA TRP A 222 -6.52 -24.83 -5.31
C TRP A 222 -5.53 -24.11 -4.36
N TYR A 223 -4.26 -24.53 -4.33
CA TYR A 223 -3.26 -24.02 -3.41
C TYR A 223 -2.70 -22.69 -3.91
N LEU A 224 -2.69 -22.47 -5.23
CA LEU A 224 -2.28 -21.19 -5.82
C LEU A 224 -3.42 -20.18 -5.78
N SER A 225 -4.67 -20.61 -5.97
CA SER A 225 -5.82 -19.69 -5.90
C SER A 225 -6.01 -19.12 -4.49
N PHE A 226 -5.79 -19.90 -3.44
CA PHE A 226 -5.89 -19.40 -2.06
C PHE A 226 -4.60 -18.77 -1.51
N LEU A 227 -3.52 -18.75 -2.30
CA LEU A 227 -2.22 -18.25 -1.85
C LEU A 227 -2.27 -16.75 -1.49
N THR A 228 -2.97 -15.95 -2.30
CA THR A 228 -3.09 -14.51 -2.11
C THR A 228 -3.76 -14.18 -0.77
N LEU A 229 -4.92 -14.80 -0.52
CA LEU A 229 -5.66 -14.66 0.74
C LEU A 229 -4.81 -15.11 1.93
N PHE A 230 -4.13 -16.25 1.83
CA PHE A 230 -3.26 -16.76 2.88
C PHE A 230 -2.15 -15.75 3.24
N VAL A 231 -1.48 -15.19 2.23
CA VAL A 231 -0.40 -14.20 2.43
C VAL A 231 -0.93 -12.90 3.05
N VAL A 232 -2.12 -12.44 2.66
CA VAL A 232 -2.75 -11.27 3.28
C VAL A 232 -3.08 -11.54 4.75
N ILE A 233 -3.63 -12.71 5.09
CA ILE A 233 -3.95 -13.08 6.47
C ILE A 233 -2.67 -13.15 7.32
N VAL A 234 -1.64 -13.87 6.85
CA VAL A 234 -0.36 -13.96 7.58
C VAL A 234 0.28 -12.58 7.74
N GLY A 235 0.29 -11.77 6.69
CA GLY A 235 0.83 -10.41 6.72
C GLY A 235 0.09 -9.51 7.73
N SER A 236 -1.25 -9.57 7.74
CA SER A 236 -2.07 -8.82 8.70
C SER A 236 -1.80 -9.22 10.14
N TYR A 237 -1.71 -10.53 10.41
CA TYR A 237 -1.42 -11.07 11.72
C TYR A 237 -0.03 -10.65 12.21
N LEU A 238 0.99 -10.74 11.34
CA LEU A 238 2.33 -10.26 11.66
C LEU A 238 2.36 -8.75 11.93
N GLY A 239 1.64 -7.97 11.13
CA GLY A 239 1.53 -6.52 11.33
C GLY A 239 0.95 -6.14 12.69
N TYR A 240 -0.13 -6.83 13.10
CA TYR A 240 -0.75 -6.63 14.40
C TYR A 240 0.16 -7.07 15.56
N LEU A 241 0.78 -8.25 15.46
CA LEU A 241 1.70 -8.74 16.49
C LEU A 241 2.88 -7.78 16.69
N ILE A 242 3.49 -7.31 15.59
CA ILE A 242 4.63 -6.38 15.65
C ILE A 242 4.26 -5.09 16.38
N SER A 243 3.02 -4.62 16.26
CA SER A 243 2.56 -3.41 16.92
C SER A 243 2.12 -3.60 18.37
N ASP A 244 1.65 -4.80 18.75
CA ASP A 244 1.15 -5.15 20.09
C ASP A 244 2.27 -5.68 21.03
N PHE A 245 3.51 -5.81 20.53
CA PHE A 245 4.65 -6.21 21.36
C PHE A 245 5.07 -5.07 22.30
N ASP A 246 4.33 -4.92 23.39
CA ASP A 246 4.49 -3.77 24.24
C ASP A 246 5.66 -3.90 25.24
N TYR A 247 6.05 -5.08 25.74
CA TYR A 247 6.92 -5.08 26.94
C TYR A 247 7.79 -6.32 27.21
N PHE A 248 8.47 -6.95 26.24
CA PHE A 248 9.43 -8.03 26.57
C PHE A 248 10.88 -7.83 26.08
N TYR A 249 11.76 -7.65 27.09
CA TYR A 249 13.23 -7.76 27.16
C TYR A 249 14.05 -7.44 25.90
N GLY A 250 14.26 -6.13 25.67
CA GLY A 250 15.29 -5.60 24.80
C GLY A 250 14.73 -4.80 23.63
N LEU A 251 15.26 -3.59 23.41
CA LEU A 251 14.92 -2.78 22.24
C LEU A 251 15.52 -3.45 20.98
N PHE A 252 14.76 -4.36 20.37
CA PHE A 252 15.17 -5.08 19.15
C PHE A 252 15.63 -4.11 18.06
N SER A 253 14.96 -2.95 17.94
CA SER A 253 15.32 -1.89 17.00
C SER A 253 16.71 -1.28 17.27
N LEU A 254 17.11 -1.15 18.55
CA LEU A 254 18.45 -0.67 18.91
C LEU A 254 19.52 -1.73 18.68
N ASN A 255 19.22 -3.01 18.93
CA ASN A 255 20.17 -4.10 18.66
C ASN A 255 20.45 -4.25 17.15
N PHE A 256 19.46 -3.98 16.30
CA PHE A 256 19.56 -4.05 14.84
C PHE A 256 19.54 -2.67 14.17
N LEU A 257 20.19 -1.67 14.76
CA LEU A 257 20.13 -0.27 14.30
C LEU A 257 20.65 -0.08 12.87
N SER A 258 21.66 -0.86 12.46
CA SER A 258 22.17 -0.85 11.07
C SER A 258 21.12 -1.31 10.05
N PHE A 259 20.36 -2.35 10.39
CA PHE A 259 19.29 -2.86 9.54
C PHE A 259 18.09 -1.92 9.52
N VAL A 260 17.66 -1.45 10.69
CA VAL A 260 16.52 -0.51 10.81
C VAL A 260 16.82 0.80 10.07
N SER A 261 18.04 1.34 10.20
CA SER A 261 18.44 2.54 9.47
C SER A 261 18.53 2.31 7.96
N PHE A 262 19.01 1.15 7.49
CA PHE A 262 19.02 0.80 6.07
C PHE A 262 17.60 0.74 5.48
N VAL A 263 16.68 0.05 6.16
CA VAL A 263 15.30 -0.11 5.67
C VAL A 263 14.51 1.19 5.78
N GLY A 264 14.59 1.88 6.92
CA GLY A 264 13.89 3.15 7.16
C GLY A 264 14.35 4.27 6.23
N SER A 265 15.64 4.33 5.89
CA SER A 265 16.19 5.32 4.95
C SER A 265 16.00 4.97 3.48
N LYS A 266 15.11 4.01 3.14
CA LYS A 266 14.84 3.62 1.75
C LYS A 266 16.12 3.11 1.06
N TRP A 267 16.83 2.18 1.69
CA TRP A 267 18.12 1.63 1.24
C TRP A 267 19.19 2.71 1.02
N PHE A 268 19.18 3.76 1.84
CA PHE A 268 20.03 4.95 1.71
C PHE A 268 19.92 5.67 0.33
N MET A 269 18.89 5.39 -0.47
CA MET A 269 18.69 6.02 -1.78
C MET A 269 18.61 7.55 -1.73
N PRO A 270 17.94 8.18 -0.76
CA PRO A 270 17.95 9.65 -0.63
C PRO A 270 19.38 10.18 -0.46
N PHE A 271 20.20 9.55 0.39
CA PHE A 271 21.59 9.96 0.61
C PHE A 271 22.47 9.77 -0.64
N LEU A 272 22.32 8.65 -1.33
CA LEU A 272 23.03 8.36 -2.59
C LEU A 272 22.67 9.37 -3.68
N SER A 273 21.38 9.66 -3.86
CA SER A 273 20.92 10.56 -4.92
C SER A 273 21.14 12.04 -4.62
N THR A 274 21.11 12.49 -3.36
CA THR A 274 21.32 13.90 -3.04
C THR A 274 22.78 14.22 -2.79
N ASN A 275 23.47 13.48 -1.94
CA ASN A 275 24.77 13.94 -1.43
C ASN A 275 25.90 13.54 -2.37
N TYR A 276 25.92 12.30 -2.87
CA TYR A 276 26.98 11.88 -3.81
C TYR A 276 26.84 12.56 -5.18
N ILE A 277 25.62 12.67 -5.70
CA ILE A 277 25.41 13.31 -7.02
C ILE A 277 25.66 14.81 -6.96
N LYS A 278 25.31 15.51 -5.86
CA LYS A 278 25.61 16.95 -5.72
C LYS A 278 27.08 17.22 -5.45
N TYR A 279 27.78 16.33 -4.74
CA TYR A 279 29.17 16.56 -4.36
C TYR A 279 30.11 16.70 -5.57
N LEU A 280 29.92 15.89 -6.62
CA LEU A 280 30.73 15.96 -7.84
C LEU A 280 30.63 17.34 -8.55
N PRO A 281 29.45 17.83 -9.00
CA PRO A 281 29.34 19.14 -9.64
C PRO A 281 29.74 20.28 -8.69
N LEU A 282 29.37 20.23 -7.41
CA LEU A 282 29.78 21.27 -6.44
C LEU A 282 31.30 21.34 -6.23
N LYS A 283 32.03 20.23 -6.44
CA LYS A 283 33.49 20.22 -6.37
C LYS A 283 34.14 20.75 -7.65
N PHE A 284 33.47 20.63 -8.80
CA PHE A 284 33.95 21.14 -10.08
C PHE A 284 33.56 22.61 -10.35
N GLY A 285 32.59 23.16 -9.60
CA GLY A 285 32.09 24.54 -9.75
C GLY A 285 30.67 24.57 -10.28
#